data_AF-A0ABD2MEQ6-F1
#
_entry.id   AF-A0ABD2MEQ6-F1
#
_cell.length_a   1.000
_cell.length_b   1.000
_cell.length_c   1.000
_cell.angle_alpha   90.00
_cell.angle_beta   90.00
_cell.angle_gamma   90.00
#
_symmetry.space_group_name_H-M   'P 1'
#
loop_
_entity.id
_entity.type
_entity.pdbx_description
1 polymer ?
#
loop_
_entity_poly.entity_id
_entity_poly.type
_entity_poly.pdbx_seq_one_letter_code
_entity_poly.pdbx_strand_id
1 'polypeptide(L)'
;MTKQPISANTQTVCRHRGVPSYIEESAENAAKTEVPTTSSSTTMARHKAEEAKMRNGGGSAQMAALSHLPKGSRCTTTAEEEAESSEIEHFAHEYKKQLRRILPSTYAKRLLPAQLYRTLIYISYLFWFVIGILVIRKTKSAVVAMRYVRAHAATVSLASIEQSAQFQQLLHQIEDDQRPPALLMLNQHALNMTFSFLCNTAMFPGVHERFIFVTLDDKARDALHKHWPNVRVFHWPTPSLYKQFSFAEGAYQTIYILRANLAVALIKQGKAVWFMQQDTFWRRNLFELDLEHDNNKYIEPKEPYDLLFDQIGHGKKSQRAGWVNGATFFIRANNHTRLFFEAIADKLAHWYAPDMGIMIHQCNTWEKPKCAFIPHKIANSWEWMYTEQRNPPYVIQLDCETDGRSKLQQLAKFGFYFTKQDGRTCDPEAVRRTQRIMGKGQVDVGGPVSLSWGRFQFKVYWWLVDYIICTPVIGPYLKTYLALIGYILTITIA
;
A
#
# COMPACT_ATOMS: atom_id res chain seq x y z
N MET A 1 57.87 4.35 3.11
CA MET A 1 58.91 5.40 2.98
C MET A 1 59.15 5.67 1.50
N THR A 2 59.27 6.95 1.10
CA THR A 2 59.96 7.48 -0.12
C THR A 2 59.74 6.82 -1.50
N LYS A 3 59.52 7.56 -2.62
CA LYS A 3 59.54 9.02 -2.90
C LYS A 3 58.81 9.29 -4.23
N GLN A 4 58.15 10.45 -4.37
CA GLN A 4 57.85 11.09 -5.68
C GLN A 4 59.09 11.88 -6.19
N PRO A 5 59.11 12.24 -7.48
CA PRO A 5 58.86 13.64 -7.94
C PRO A 5 57.83 13.70 -9.12
N ILE A 6 57.56 14.82 -9.83
CA ILE A 6 57.08 16.19 -9.47
C ILE A 6 56.74 16.97 -10.80
N SER A 7 55.79 17.93 -10.78
CA SER A 7 55.60 19.04 -11.79
C SER A 7 55.06 18.67 -13.20
N ALA A 8 54.30 19.49 -13.97
CA ALA A 8 53.61 20.80 -13.83
C ALA A 8 52.42 20.82 -14.85
N ASN A 9 51.24 21.40 -14.63
CA ASN A 9 50.84 22.81 -14.38
C ASN A 9 50.77 23.70 -15.65
N THR A 10 49.57 24.10 -16.09
CA THR A 10 49.34 25.27 -16.99
C THR A 10 47.91 25.81 -16.82
N GLN A 11 47.69 27.08 -17.17
CA GLN A 11 46.70 27.97 -16.55
C GLN A 11 45.40 28.23 -17.34
N THR A 12 44.44 28.72 -16.56
CA THR A 12 43.23 29.49 -16.89
C THR A 12 43.39 30.56 -17.99
N VAL A 13 42.36 30.73 -18.84
CA VAL A 13 42.06 32.01 -19.53
C VAL A 13 40.53 32.20 -19.59
N CYS A 14 40.05 33.38 -19.17
CA CYS A 14 38.67 33.83 -19.34
C CYS A 14 38.52 34.71 -20.60
N ARG A 15 37.37 34.70 -21.28
CA ARG A 15 36.96 35.81 -22.15
C ARG A 15 35.43 36.00 -22.21
N HIS A 16 35.03 37.26 -22.29
CA HIS A 16 33.65 37.76 -22.27
C HIS A 16 33.20 38.24 -23.67
N ARG A 17 31.87 38.43 -23.80
CA ARG A 17 31.08 39.25 -24.77
C ARG A 17 30.46 38.53 -25.97
N GLY A 18 29.20 38.90 -26.26
CA GLY A 18 28.50 38.66 -27.52
C GLY A 18 26.98 38.53 -27.40
N VAL A 19 26.24 39.65 -27.42
CA VAL A 19 24.78 39.71 -27.63
C VAL A 19 24.53 40.40 -28.97
N PRO A 20 23.64 39.87 -29.83
CA PRO A 20 22.42 40.56 -30.30
C PRO A 20 21.16 39.67 -30.09
N SER A 21 19.90 40.08 -29.79
CA SER A 21 18.98 41.12 -30.33
C SER A 21 18.69 40.99 -31.83
N TYR A 22 17.45 40.95 -32.36
CA TYR A 22 16.06 41.01 -31.86
C TYR A 22 15.11 40.68 -33.06
N ILE A 23 13.78 40.54 -32.86
CA ILE A 23 12.70 40.78 -33.88
C ILE A 23 12.54 39.69 -34.98
N GLU A 24 11.36 39.25 -35.48
CA GLU A 24 9.92 39.57 -35.31
C GLU A 24 9.01 38.32 -35.56
N GLU A 25 7.70 38.44 -35.24
CA GLU A 25 6.46 37.85 -35.81
C GLU A 25 6.43 36.46 -36.55
N SER A 26 5.33 35.69 -36.57
CA SER A 26 3.91 36.06 -36.70
C SER A 26 2.94 35.11 -35.99
N ALA A 27 1.66 35.51 -35.90
CA ALA A 27 0.56 34.76 -35.25
C ALA A 27 -0.31 33.94 -36.23
N GLU A 28 -1.41 33.39 -35.70
CA GLU A 28 -2.56 32.77 -36.40
C GLU A 28 -2.31 31.38 -37.04
N ASN A 29 -3.04 30.32 -36.64
CA ASN A 29 -4.49 30.27 -36.84
C ASN A 29 -5.25 29.39 -35.83
N ALA A 30 -6.51 29.76 -35.59
CA ALA A 30 -7.47 28.95 -34.85
C ALA A 30 -8.29 28.08 -35.81
N ALA A 31 -8.63 26.87 -35.38
CA ALA A 31 -9.64 26.03 -36.05
C ALA A 31 -10.56 25.38 -35.01
N LYS A 32 -11.64 26.09 -34.65
CA LYS A 32 -12.81 25.46 -34.02
C LYS A 32 -13.52 24.61 -35.07
N THR A 33 -13.94 23.40 -34.71
CA THR A 33 -15.02 22.70 -35.43
C THR A 33 -16.00 22.16 -34.39
N GLU A 34 -17.22 22.70 -34.39
CA GLU A 34 -18.37 22.20 -33.63
C GLU A 34 -19.32 21.44 -34.59
N VAL A 35 -20.51 21.07 -34.09
CA VAL A 35 -21.72 20.63 -34.83
C VAL A 35 -21.76 19.12 -35.15
N PRO A 36 -22.88 18.39 -34.91
CA PRO A 36 -23.85 18.48 -33.80
C PRO A 36 -24.29 17.09 -33.26
N THR A 37 -25.21 17.02 -32.27
CA THR A 37 -26.51 16.29 -32.40
C THR A 37 -27.36 16.30 -31.12
N THR A 38 -28.55 16.90 -31.27
CA THR A 38 -29.87 16.47 -30.80
C THR A 38 -30.06 15.66 -29.50
N SER A 39 -30.77 16.34 -28.59
CA SER A 39 -31.78 15.83 -27.65
C SER A 39 -32.59 14.58 -28.03
N SER A 40 -32.92 13.75 -27.03
CA SER A 40 -34.33 13.49 -26.66
C SER A 40 -34.46 12.94 -25.23
N SER A 41 -35.59 13.25 -24.59
CA SER A 41 -36.10 12.63 -23.35
C SER A 41 -36.83 11.31 -23.72
N THR A 42 -37.44 10.49 -22.85
CA THR A 42 -38.35 10.79 -21.73
C THR A 42 -38.65 9.52 -20.90
N THR A 43 -39.03 9.67 -19.61
CA THR A 43 -39.91 8.79 -18.77
C THR A 43 -39.73 7.26 -18.76
N MET A 44 -39.71 6.59 -17.59
CA MET A 44 -40.89 6.47 -16.71
C MET A 44 -40.56 6.23 -15.22
N ALA A 45 -41.58 6.45 -14.37
CA ALA A 45 -41.58 6.22 -12.93
C ALA A 45 -42.76 5.30 -12.51
N ARG A 46 -42.81 4.94 -11.21
CA ARG A 46 -43.72 3.97 -10.53
C ARG A 46 -43.32 2.49 -10.76
N HIS A 47 -43.19 1.66 -9.73
CA HIS A 47 -44.28 1.30 -8.80
C HIS A 47 -43.94 1.39 -7.30
N LYS A 48 -45.00 1.30 -6.47
CA LYS A 48 -45.00 1.49 -5.00
C LYS A 48 -46.07 0.57 -4.40
N ALA A 49 -45.75 -0.12 -3.28
CA ALA A 49 -46.64 -1.00 -2.50
C ALA A 49 -47.14 -2.25 -3.28
N GLU A 50 -47.65 -3.35 -2.69
CA GLU A 50 -47.91 -3.79 -1.30
C GLU A 50 -47.12 -5.12 -1.04
N GLU A 51 -47.09 -5.85 0.08
CA GLU A 51 -48.15 -6.31 1.00
C GLU A 51 -47.65 -6.55 2.43
N ALA A 52 -48.61 -6.68 3.36
CA ALA A 52 -48.42 -7.09 4.75
C ALA A 52 -49.41 -8.21 5.12
N LYS A 53 -49.16 -8.85 6.27
CA LYS A 53 -50.02 -9.79 7.04
C LYS A 53 -50.10 -11.26 6.56
N MET A 54 -49.53 -12.13 7.38
CA MET A 54 -50.30 -13.08 8.20
C MET A 54 -49.84 -12.90 9.66
N ARG A 55 -50.72 -12.67 10.65
CA ARG A 55 -51.55 -13.66 11.41
C ARG A 55 -50.66 -14.65 12.21
N ASN A 56 -50.96 -15.02 13.47
CA ASN A 56 -52.16 -14.78 14.30
C ASN A 56 -51.89 -15.08 15.79
N GLY A 57 -52.77 -14.60 16.68
CA GLY A 57 -52.99 -15.14 18.05
C GLY A 57 -51.93 -14.77 19.10
N GLY A 58 -52.26 -14.44 20.35
CA GLY A 58 -53.55 -14.44 21.05
C GLY A 58 -53.55 -15.44 22.22
N GLY A 59 -53.76 -14.97 23.45
CA GLY A 59 -53.79 -15.84 24.63
C GLY A 59 -53.52 -15.11 25.94
N SER A 60 -54.55 -14.46 26.49
CA SER A 60 -54.60 -14.15 27.92
C SER A 60 -55.29 -15.29 28.63
N ALA A 61 -54.70 -15.82 29.70
CA ALA A 61 -55.40 -16.64 30.69
C ALA A 61 -54.69 -16.54 32.04
N GLN A 62 -55.35 -15.92 33.02
CA GLN A 62 -55.09 -16.21 34.42
C GLN A 62 -55.62 -17.60 34.73
N MET A 63 -54.95 -18.35 35.60
CA MET A 63 -55.69 -19.26 36.49
C MET A 63 -55.04 -19.31 37.87
N ALA A 64 -55.88 -19.14 38.87
CA ALA A 64 -55.53 -19.31 40.27
C ALA A 64 -56.00 -20.69 40.75
N ALA A 65 -55.24 -21.28 41.68
CA ALA A 65 -55.76 -21.94 42.88
C ALA A 65 -54.64 -22.69 43.61
N LEU A 66 -54.43 -22.37 44.89
CA LEU A 66 -54.63 -23.33 45.97
C LEU A 66 -54.52 -22.64 47.33
N SER A 67 -55.62 -22.72 48.08
CA SER A 67 -55.74 -22.28 49.46
C SER A 67 -55.23 -23.34 50.42
N HIS A 68 -54.58 -22.95 51.53
CA HIS A 68 -54.92 -23.46 52.87
C HIS A 68 -54.35 -22.55 53.97
N LEU A 69 -55.22 -22.18 54.91
CA LEU A 69 -54.92 -21.47 56.17
C LEU A 69 -54.53 -22.51 57.25
N PRO A 70 -53.71 -22.14 58.27
CA PRO A 70 -54.31 -21.52 59.45
C PRO A 70 -53.56 -20.30 60.02
N LYS A 71 -54.27 -19.59 60.90
CA LYS A 71 -53.85 -18.37 61.59
C LYS A 71 -52.68 -18.62 62.56
N GLY A 72 -51.70 -17.73 62.58
CA GLY A 72 -50.65 -17.68 63.61
C GLY A 72 -50.15 -16.25 63.83
N SER A 73 -50.19 -15.81 65.11
CA SER A 73 -49.42 -14.70 65.70
C SER A 73 -49.03 -13.49 64.84
N ARG A 74 -49.70 -12.36 65.11
CA ARG A 74 -49.15 -11.01 64.90
C ARG A 74 -47.82 -10.89 65.67
N CYS A 75 -46.68 -10.85 64.98
CA CYS A 75 -45.40 -10.39 65.50
C CYS A 75 -44.96 -9.13 64.77
N THR A 76 -44.39 -8.18 65.51
CA THR A 76 -43.91 -6.89 65.01
C THR A 76 -42.53 -7.01 64.39
N THR A 77 -42.43 -6.87 63.07
CA THR A 77 -41.16 -6.77 62.32
C THR A 77 -41.08 -5.49 61.47
N THR A 78 -41.67 -4.39 61.94
CA THR A 78 -41.54 -3.08 61.29
C THR A 78 -40.18 -2.40 61.50
N ALA A 79 -39.32 -2.94 62.37
CA ALA A 79 -38.00 -2.37 62.66
C ALA A 79 -36.85 -3.01 61.84
N GLU A 80 -36.97 -4.29 61.46
CA GLU A 80 -35.90 -4.99 60.73
C GLU A 80 -35.94 -4.68 59.23
N GLU A 81 -37.13 -4.62 58.60
CA GLU A 81 -37.26 -4.20 57.19
C GLU A 81 -36.86 -2.72 56.97
N GLU A 82 -37.16 -1.84 57.92
CA GLU A 82 -36.71 -0.43 57.87
C GLU A 82 -35.18 -0.31 58.07
N ALA A 83 -34.59 -1.15 58.94
CA ALA A 83 -33.13 -1.19 59.14
C ALA A 83 -32.40 -1.75 57.91
N GLU A 84 -32.87 -2.83 57.31
CA GLU A 84 -32.26 -3.42 56.10
C GLU A 84 -32.39 -2.49 54.89
N SER A 85 -33.55 -1.81 54.73
CA SER A 85 -33.71 -0.74 53.73
C SER A 85 -32.74 0.43 53.98
N SER A 86 -32.55 0.83 55.24
CA SER A 86 -31.61 1.89 55.64
C SER A 86 -30.15 1.50 55.34
N GLU A 87 -29.73 0.26 55.61
CA GLU A 87 -28.38 -0.21 55.30
C GLU A 87 -28.13 -0.30 53.80
N ILE A 88 -29.11 -0.75 53.01
CA ILE A 88 -29.02 -0.78 51.54
C ILE A 88 -28.92 0.65 50.97
N GLU A 89 -29.70 1.61 51.49
CA GLU A 89 -29.58 3.02 51.09
C GLU A 89 -28.23 3.62 51.51
N HIS A 90 -27.75 3.33 52.73
CA HIS A 90 -26.44 3.80 53.21
C HIS A 90 -25.31 3.23 52.34
N PHE A 91 -25.32 1.93 52.07
CA PHE A 91 -24.34 1.27 51.19
C PHE A 91 -24.40 1.82 49.76
N ALA A 92 -25.60 1.99 49.19
CA ALA A 92 -25.76 2.60 47.88
C ALA A 92 -25.25 4.05 47.84
N HIS A 93 -25.49 4.83 48.89
CA HIS A 93 -24.98 6.20 49.01
C HIS A 93 -23.45 6.24 49.14
N GLU A 94 -22.86 5.35 49.93
CA GLU A 94 -21.41 5.25 50.13
C GLU A 94 -20.68 4.71 48.89
N TYR A 95 -21.24 3.70 48.21
CA TYR A 95 -20.76 3.21 46.93
C TYR A 95 -20.81 4.29 45.84
N LYS A 96 -21.91 5.07 45.78
CA LYS A 96 -22.05 6.24 44.89
C LYS A 96 -21.08 7.37 45.24
N LYS A 97 -20.69 7.51 46.51
CA LYS A 97 -19.67 8.46 47.01
C LYS A 97 -18.25 8.00 46.66
N GLN A 98 -17.96 6.70 46.70
CA GLN A 98 -16.69 6.11 46.21
C GLN A 98 -16.58 6.20 44.68
N LEU A 99 -17.62 5.84 43.93
CA LEU A 99 -17.66 5.98 42.46
C LEU A 99 -17.37 7.41 42.01
N ARG A 100 -17.92 8.43 42.68
CA ARG A 100 -17.60 9.85 42.40
C ARG A 100 -16.15 10.25 42.68
N ARG A 101 -15.39 9.48 43.48
CA ARG A 101 -13.94 9.67 43.68
C ARG A 101 -13.09 8.93 42.64
N ILE A 102 -13.60 7.83 42.08
CA ILE A 102 -12.86 6.96 41.16
C ILE A 102 -13.07 7.35 39.69
N LEU A 103 -14.24 7.94 39.34
CA LEU A 103 -14.55 8.38 37.98
C LEU A 103 -13.63 9.54 37.52
N PRO A 104 -12.87 9.40 36.41
CA PRO A 104 -11.99 10.47 35.90
C PRO A 104 -12.74 11.77 35.55
N SER A 105 -14.03 11.66 35.20
CA SER A 105 -14.87 12.78 34.79
C SER A 105 -15.18 13.78 35.92
N THR A 106 -15.14 13.36 37.19
CA THR A 106 -15.37 14.26 38.35
C THR A 106 -14.13 15.03 38.74
N TYR A 107 -12.92 14.50 38.52
CA TYR A 107 -11.67 15.23 38.75
C TYR A 107 -11.50 16.40 37.79
N ALA A 108 -11.64 16.17 36.48
CA ALA A 108 -11.52 17.22 35.47
C ALA A 108 -12.57 18.34 35.65
N LYS A 109 -13.79 17.98 36.09
CA LYS A 109 -14.88 18.93 36.39
C LYS A 109 -14.61 19.82 37.61
N ARG A 110 -13.65 19.44 38.47
CA ARG A 110 -13.31 20.14 39.71
C ARG A 110 -12.06 21.03 39.58
N LEU A 111 -11.19 20.72 38.62
CA LEU A 111 -9.95 21.43 38.33
C LEU A 111 -10.08 22.48 37.22
N LEU A 112 -11.05 22.32 36.31
CA LEU A 112 -11.24 23.21 35.17
C LEU A 112 -12.48 24.11 35.35
N PRO A 113 -12.45 25.38 34.89
CA PRO A 113 -13.63 26.23 34.83
C PRO A 113 -14.80 25.52 34.12
N ALA A 114 -16.02 25.69 34.62
CA ALA A 114 -17.19 24.95 34.13
C ALA A 114 -17.46 25.14 32.62
N GLN A 115 -17.11 26.32 32.07
CA GLN A 115 -17.14 26.58 30.63
C GLN A 115 -16.10 25.74 29.87
N LEU A 116 -14.83 25.74 30.31
CA LEU A 116 -13.74 24.98 29.69
C LEU A 116 -14.04 23.47 29.70
N TYR A 117 -14.55 22.94 30.81
CA TYR A 117 -14.97 21.53 30.90
C TYR A 117 -16.08 21.17 29.90
N ARG A 118 -17.10 22.03 29.74
CA ARG A 118 -18.16 21.84 28.72
C ARG A 118 -17.58 21.90 27.31
N THR A 119 -16.70 22.86 27.02
CA THR A 119 -16.03 23.00 25.72
C THR A 119 -15.20 21.77 25.38
N LEU A 120 -14.42 21.22 26.32
CA LEU A 120 -13.66 19.98 26.11
C LEU A 120 -14.57 18.77 25.84
N ILE A 121 -15.72 18.69 26.52
CA ILE A 121 -16.73 17.65 26.23
C ILE A 121 -17.30 17.80 24.82
N TYR A 122 -17.67 19.02 24.40
CA TYR A 122 -18.17 19.24 23.03
C TYR A 122 -17.11 18.97 21.96
N ILE A 123 -15.84 19.36 22.20
CA ILE A 123 -14.72 19.03 21.32
C ILE A 123 -14.52 17.51 21.23
N SER A 124 -14.60 16.79 22.36
CA SER A 124 -14.50 15.33 22.38
C SER A 124 -15.63 14.66 21.59
N TYR A 125 -16.89 15.08 21.80
CA TYR A 125 -18.01 14.56 21.02
C TYR A 125 -17.89 14.88 19.52
N LEU A 126 -17.49 16.09 19.16
CA LEU A 126 -17.26 16.48 17.77
C LEU A 126 -16.13 15.66 17.13
N PHE A 127 -15.02 15.45 17.85
CA PHE A 127 -13.92 14.60 17.43
C PHE A 127 -14.39 13.17 17.17
N TRP A 128 -15.05 12.52 18.12
CA TRP A 128 -15.54 11.15 17.96
C TRP A 128 -16.64 11.03 16.89
N PHE A 129 -17.47 12.05 16.71
CA PHE A 129 -18.45 12.11 15.62
C PHE A 129 -17.77 12.18 14.24
N VAL A 130 -16.76 13.03 14.08
CA VAL A 130 -15.94 13.11 12.86
C VAL A 130 -15.24 11.78 12.61
N ILE A 131 -14.57 11.19 13.60
CA ILE A 131 -13.94 9.86 13.47
C ILE A 131 -14.98 8.80 13.07
N GLY A 132 -16.18 8.81 13.65
CA GLY A 132 -17.27 7.91 13.29
C GLY A 132 -17.70 8.04 11.82
N ILE A 133 -17.88 9.25 11.31
CA ILE A 133 -18.17 9.51 9.88
C ILE A 133 -17.05 8.96 9.00
N LEU A 134 -15.79 9.20 9.36
CA LEU A 134 -14.62 8.76 8.60
C LEU A 134 -14.53 7.23 8.56
N VAL A 135 -14.77 6.54 9.68
CA VAL A 135 -14.86 5.07 9.72
C VAL A 135 -16.00 4.57 8.82
N ILE A 136 -17.22 5.09 8.94
CA ILE A 136 -18.38 4.68 8.12
C ILE A 136 -18.09 4.86 6.63
N ARG A 137 -17.52 6.01 6.23
CA ARG A 137 -17.16 6.30 4.83
C ARG A 137 -16.20 5.26 4.27
N LYS A 138 -15.30 4.74 5.10
CA LYS A 138 -14.25 3.81 4.69
C LYS A 138 -14.63 2.35 4.80
N THR A 139 -15.50 1.97 5.76
CA THR A 139 -16.25 0.71 5.70
C THR A 139 -17.05 0.63 4.40
N LYS A 140 -17.71 1.72 3.97
CA LYS A 140 -18.41 1.77 2.67
C LYS A 140 -17.44 1.56 1.49
N SER A 141 -16.30 2.26 1.45
CA SER A 141 -15.28 2.05 0.39
C SER A 141 -14.77 0.60 0.36
N ALA A 142 -14.40 0.04 1.51
CA ALA A 142 -13.94 -1.34 1.63
C ALA A 142 -15.00 -2.35 1.17
N VAL A 143 -16.26 -2.18 1.57
CA VAL A 143 -17.37 -3.05 1.13
C VAL A 143 -17.58 -2.96 -0.40
N VAL A 144 -17.46 -1.78 -1.00
CA VAL A 144 -17.53 -1.62 -2.47
C VAL A 144 -16.35 -2.31 -3.16
N ALA A 145 -15.13 -2.13 -2.64
CA ALA A 145 -13.94 -2.80 -3.16
C ALA A 145 -14.04 -4.33 -3.06
N MET A 146 -14.49 -4.88 -1.92
CA MET A 146 -14.63 -6.33 -1.75
C MET A 146 -15.80 -6.92 -2.56
N ARG A 147 -16.85 -6.15 -2.84
CA ARG A 147 -17.89 -6.56 -3.80
C ARG A 147 -17.32 -6.68 -5.23
N TYR A 148 -16.48 -5.72 -5.64
CA TYR A 148 -15.79 -5.76 -6.93
C TYR A 148 -14.87 -6.98 -7.02
N VAL A 149 -14.05 -7.22 -5.99
CA VAL A 149 -13.18 -8.40 -5.88
C VAL A 149 -13.99 -9.69 -6.03
N ARG A 150 -15.09 -9.86 -5.28
CA ARG A 150 -15.92 -11.07 -5.38
C ARG A 150 -16.56 -11.25 -6.76
N ALA A 151 -17.01 -10.18 -7.40
CA ALA A 151 -17.57 -10.22 -8.75
C ALA A 151 -16.54 -10.63 -9.83
N HIS A 152 -15.24 -10.45 -9.55
CA HIS A 152 -14.15 -10.73 -10.50
C HIS A 152 -13.14 -11.79 -9.99
N ALA A 153 -13.42 -12.47 -8.88
CA ALA A 153 -12.48 -13.40 -8.25
C ALA A 153 -12.14 -14.59 -9.17
N ALA A 154 -13.10 -15.05 -9.97
CA ALA A 154 -12.92 -16.16 -10.89
C ALA A 154 -11.80 -15.92 -11.93
N THR A 155 -11.67 -14.69 -12.46
CA THR A 155 -10.70 -14.36 -13.53
C THR A 155 -9.26 -14.22 -13.06
N VAL A 156 -9.04 -14.25 -11.73
CA VAL A 156 -7.71 -14.20 -11.10
C VAL A 156 -7.51 -15.34 -10.10
N SER A 157 -8.36 -16.37 -10.17
CA SER A 157 -8.35 -17.49 -9.24
C SER A 157 -7.20 -18.45 -9.54
N LEU A 158 -6.65 -19.09 -8.49
CA LEU A 158 -5.58 -20.08 -8.64
C LEU A 158 -5.94 -21.18 -9.66
N ALA A 159 -7.15 -21.72 -9.56
CA ALA A 159 -7.65 -22.74 -10.49
C ALA A 159 -7.70 -22.24 -11.95
N SER A 160 -8.13 -20.99 -12.18
CA SER A 160 -8.14 -20.41 -13.53
C SER A 160 -6.74 -20.28 -14.13
N ILE A 161 -5.73 -19.96 -13.31
CA ILE A 161 -4.33 -19.86 -13.75
C ILE A 161 -3.79 -21.25 -14.06
N GLU A 162 -3.88 -22.19 -13.12
CA GLU A 162 -3.31 -23.54 -13.24
C GLU A 162 -3.84 -24.34 -14.44
N GLN A 163 -5.13 -24.17 -14.77
CA GLN A 163 -5.81 -24.88 -15.86
C GLN A 163 -5.65 -24.20 -17.24
N SER A 164 -5.00 -23.03 -17.31
CA SER A 164 -4.93 -22.23 -18.53
C SER A 164 -3.79 -22.65 -19.47
N ALA A 165 -4.05 -22.62 -20.78
CA ALA A 165 -3.02 -22.82 -21.79
C ALA A 165 -1.93 -21.73 -21.75
N GLN A 166 -2.31 -20.49 -21.38
CA GLN A 166 -1.38 -19.37 -21.24
C GLN A 166 -0.37 -19.62 -20.11
N PHE A 167 -0.79 -20.21 -18.98
CA PHE A 167 0.13 -20.55 -17.90
C PHE A 167 1.07 -21.71 -18.29
N GLN A 168 0.57 -22.71 -19.03
CA GLN A 168 1.44 -23.77 -19.59
C GLN A 168 2.49 -23.20 -20.56
N GLN A 169 2.11 -22.22 -21.39
CA GLN A 169 3.06 -21.47 -22.25
C GLN A 169 4.09 -20.71 -21.42
N LEU A 170 3.70 -20.06 -20.31
CA LEU A 170 4.63 -19.42 -19.38
C LEU A 170 5.61 -20.44 -18.79
N LEU A 171 5.14 -21.61 -18.35
CA LEU A 171 6.02 -22.66 -17.79
C LEU A 171 7.08 -23.13 -18.80
N HIS A 172 6.68 -23.36 -20.05
CA HIS A 172 7.60 -23.70 -21.14
C HIS A 172 8.57 -22.55 -21.46
N GLN A 173 8.14 -21.28 -21.37
CA GLN A 173 9.02 -20.12 -21.56
C GLN A 173 10.09 -19.97 -20.48
N ILE A 174 9.93 -20.62 -19.32
CA ILE A 174 10.83 -20.55 -18.15
C ILE A 174 11.37 -21.94 -17.75
N GLU A 175 11.30 -22.91 -18.66
CA GLU A 175 11.75 -24.27 -18.40
C GLU A 175 13.28 -24.33 -18.33
N ASP A 176 13.93 -23.81 -19.37
CA ASP A 176 15.39 -23.74 -19.54
C ASP A 176 16.07 -22.53 -18.86
N ASP A 177 15.31 -21.71 -18.12
CA ASP A 177 15.82 -20.52 -17.43
C ASP A 177 16.82 -20.92 -16.32
N GLN A 178 18.11 -20.71 -16.56
CA GLN A 178 19.19 -20.97 -15.57
C GLN A 178 19.05 -20.16 -14.27
N ARG A 179 18.28 -19.06 -14.30
CA ARG A 179 18.01 -18.20 -13.14
C ARG A 179 16.54 -17.79 -13.10
N PRO A 180 15.94 -17.62 -11.91
CA PRO A 180 14.55 -17.19 -11.75
C PRO A 180 14.13 -16.02 -12.65
N PRO A 181 12.97 -16.07 -13.34
CA PRO A 181 12.45 -14.91 -14.05
C PRO A 181 12.00 -13.82 -13.06
N ALA A 182 11.83 -12.60 -13.57
CA ALA A 182 11.22 -11.48 -12.85
C ALA A 182 9.94 -11.02 -13.55
N LEU A 183 8.83 -11.09 -12.82
CA LEU A 183 7.50 -10.75 -13.32
C LEU A 183 7.15 -9.29 -13.00
N LEU A 184 6.71 -8.56 -14.02
CA LEU A 184 6.21 -7.19 -13.90
C LEU A 184 4.79 -7.11 -14.48
N MET A 185 3.82 -6.62 -13.71
CA MET A 185 2.41 -6.56 -14.13
C MET A 185 2.04 -5.17 -14.69
N LEU A 186 1.34 -5.13 -15.83
CA LEU A 186 0.89 -3.87 -16.42
C LEU A 186 -0.40 -3.98 -17.24
N ASN A 187 -1.13 -2.87 -17.30
CA ASN A 187 -2.16 -2.57 -18.29
C ASN A 187 -1.70 -1.39 -19.18
N GLN A 188 -2.52 -1.01 -20.16
CA GLN A 188 -2.28 0.07 -21.11
C GLN A 188 -1.91 1.41 -20.44
N HIS A 189 -2.39 1.67 -19.21
CA HIS A 189 -2.17 2.92 -18.49
C HIS A 189 -0.79 3.02 -17.84
N ALA A 190 -0.08 1.89 -17.68
CA ALA A 190 1.28 1.84 -17.17
C ALA A 190 2.36 1.83 -18.28
N LEU A 191 2.00 1.72 -19.56
CA LEU A 191 2.95 1.58 -20.68
C LEU A 191 4.06 2.64 -20.70
N ASN A 192 3.74 3.92 -20.52
CA ASN A 192 4.75 4.99 -20.54
C ASN A 192 5.76 4.87 -19.39
N MET A 193 5.33 4.34 -18.25
CA MET A 193 6.20 4.05 -17.10
C MET A 193 7.08 2.83 -17.40
N THR A 194 6.49 1.76 -17.96
CA THR A 194 7.22 0.57 -18.41
C THR A 194 8.27 0.90 -19.48
N PHE A 195 7.98 1.76 -20.46
CA PHE A 195 8.96 2.16 -21.47
C PHE A 195 10.10 2.99 -20.85
N SER A 196 9.80 3.90 -19.92
CA SER A 196 10.83 4.61 -19.14
C SER A 196 11.72 3.63 -18.34
N PHE A 197 11.12 2.62 -17.70
CA PHE A 197 11.81 1.56 -16.96
C PHE A 197 12.67 0.65 -17.87
N LEU A 198 12.18 0.28 -19.05
CA LEU A 198 12.94 -0.49 -20.02
C LEU A 198 14.13 0.31 -20.56
N CYS A 199 13.95 1.60 -20.85
CA CYS A 199 15.06 2.49 -21.24
C CYS A 199 16.10 2.67 -20.12
N ASN A 200 15.67 2.71 -18.85
CA ASN A 200 16.56 2.72 -17.70
C ASN A 200 17.42 1.45 -17.61
N THR A 201 16.81 0.29 -17.81
CA THR A 201 17.44 -1.02 -17.61
C THR A 201 18.16 -1.56 -18.85
N ALA A 202 17.90 -1.03 -20.05
CA ALA A 202 18.50 -1.44 -21.32
C ALA A 202 20.03 -1.36 -21.39
N MET A 203 20.67 -0.63 -20.47
CA MET A 203 22.13 -0.54 -20.37
C MET A 203 22.78 -1.63 -19.49
N PHE A 204 21.99 -2.53 -18.91
CA PHE A 204 22.47 -3.64 -18.08
C PHE A 204 22.31 -4.97 -18.84
N PRO A 205 23.41 -5.64 -19.26
CA PRO A 205 23.33 -6.91 -19.96
C PRO A 205 22.64 -8.00 -19.13
N GLY A 206 21.85 -8.88 -19.77
CA GLY A 206 21.19 -10.01 -19.11
C GLY A 206 19.97 -9.63 -18.23
N VAL A 207 19.56 -8.36 -18.20
CA VAL A 207 18.42 -7.91 -17.38
C VAL A 207 17.09 -8.11 -18.09
N HIS A 208 16.99 -7.75 -19.38
CA HIS A 208 15.74 -7.82 -20.14
C HIS A 208 15.33 -9.25 -20.48
N GLU A 209 16.32 -10.13 -20.64
CA GLU A 209 16.18 -11.57 -20.83
C GLU A 209 15.50 -12.24 -19.62
N ARG A 210 15.74 -11.72 -18.40
CA ARG A 210 15.09 -12.20 -17.17
C ARG A 210 13.71 -11.58 -16.94
N PHE A 211 13.32 -10.53 -17.65
CA PHE A 211 12.03 -9.87 -17.47
C PHE A 211 10.91 -10.58 -18.25
N ILE A 212 9.78 -10.80 -17.58
CA ILE A 212 8.53 -11.26 -18.19
C ILE A 212 7.42 -10.28 -17.81
N PHE A 213 6.83 -9.63 -18.81
CA PHE A 213 5.73 -8.69 -18.61
C PHE A 213 4.39 -9.41 -18.62
N VAL A 214 3.70 -9.40 -17.48
CA VAL A 214 2.34 -9.90 -17.32
C VAL A 214 1.37 -8.83 -17.82
N THR A 215 0.96 -8.95 -19.08
CA THR A 215 0.09 -7.97 -19.75
C THR A 215 -1.38 -8.28 -19.49
N LEU A 216 -2.06 -7.33 -18.85
CA LEU A 216 -3.44 -7.48 -18.41
C LEU A 216 -4.47 -7.18 -19.49
N ASP A 217 -4.08 -6.52 -20.59
CA ASP A 217 -4.94 -6.20 -21.73
C ASP A 217 -4.18 -6.29 -23.07
N ASP A 218 -4.92 -6.41 -24.17
CA ASP A 218 -4.38 -6.56 -25.53
C ASP A 218 -3.47 -5.40 -25.94
N LYS A 219 -3.81 -4.15 -25.59
CA LYS A 219 -3.01 -2.99 -26.02
C LYS A 219 -1.65 -2.96 -25.32
N ALA A 220 -1.58 -3.41 -24.07
CA ALA A 220 -0.32 -3.57 -23.36
C ALA A 220 0.58 -4.63 -24.02
N ARG A 221 0.00 -5.79 -24.39
CA ARG A 221 0.68 -6.85 -25.15
C ARG A 221 1.20 -6.34 -26.49
N ASP A 222 0.32 -5.77 -27.30
CA ASP A 222 0.62 -5.37 -28.68
C ASP A 222 1.63 -4.21 -28.72
N ALA A 223 1.54 -3.27 -27.76
CA ALA A 223 2.52 -2.19 -27.65
C ALA A 223 3.91 -2.68 -27.21
N LEU A 224 3.99 -3.64 -26.27
CA LEU A 224 5.26 -4.24 -25.88
C LEU A 224 5.86 -5.05 -27.03
N HIS A 225 5.08 -5.93 -27.67
CA HIS A 225 5.56 -6.73 -28.80
C HIS A 225 6.05 -5.86 -29.97
N LYS A 226 5.38 -4.73 -30.24
CA LYS A 226 5.77 -3.78 -31.30
C LYS A 226 7.04 -2.97 -30.98
N HIS A 227 7.22 -2.54 -29.73
CA HIS A 227 8.27 -1.58 -29.37
C HIS A 227 9.48 -2.20 -28.64
N TRP A 228 9.29 -3.37 -28.03
CA TRP A 228 10.28 -4.12 -27.27
C TRP A 228 10.17 -5.62 -27.57
N PRO A 229 10.34 -6.07 -28.84
CA PRO A 229 10.09 -7.46 -29.24
C PRO A 229 10.96 -8.51 -28.51
N ASN A 230 12.06 -8.08 -27.89
CA ASN A 230 13.00 -8.95 -27.19
C ASN A 230 12.63 -9.21 -25.72
N VAL A 231 11.66 -8.51 -25.13
CA VAL A 231 11.20 -8.81 -23.76
C VAL A 231 10.13 -9.89 -23.79
N ARG A 232 10.18 -10.84 -22.85
CA ARG A 232 9.16 -11.90 -22.76
C ARG A 232 7.83 -11.31 -22.27
N VAL A 233 6.72 -11.80 -22.82
CA VAL A 233 5.37 -11.35 -22.49
C VAL A 233 4.50 -12.55 -22.14
N PHE A 234 3.97 -12.56 -20.93
CA PHE A 234 2.89 -13.44 -20.51
C PHE A 234 1.58 -12.66 -20.62
N HIS A 235 0.65 -13.09 -21.47
CA HIS A 235 -0.61 -12.38 -21.66
C HIS A 235 -1.72 -12.99 -20.82
N TRP A 236 -2.23 -12.22 -19.85
CA TRP A 236 -3.28 -12.64 -18.93
C TRP A 236 -4.47 -11.66 -18.99
N PRO A 237 -5.33 -11.75 -20.02
CA PRO A 237 -6.40 -10.78 -20.25
C PRO A 237 -7.37 -10.76 -19.08
N THR A 238 -7.38 -9.64 -18.35
CA THR A 238 -8.18 -9.46 -17.14
C THR A 238 -9.09 -8.24 -17.31
N PRO A 239 -10.31 -8.38 -17.89
CA PRO A 239 -11.19 -7.25 -18.24
C PRO A 239 -11.50 -6.28 -17.10
N SER A 240 -11.54 -6.77 -15.85
CA SER A 240 -11.71 -5.96 -14.64
C SER A 240 -10.51 -5.05 -14.30
N LEU A 241 -9.40 -5.16 -15.03
CA LEU A 241 -8.17 -4.36 -14.85
C LEU A 241 -7.80 -3.51 -16.10
N TYR A 242 -8.67 -3.45 -17.13
CA TYR A 242 -8.39 -2.70 -18.37
C TYR A 242 -8.41 -1.18 -18.18
N LYS A 243 -9.14 -0.68 -17.18
CA LYS A 243 -9.25 0.75 -16.87
C LYS A 243 -8.12 1.19 -15.93
N GLN A 244 -7.83 2.48 -15.92
CA GLN A 244 -7.00 3.08 -14.88
C GLN A 244 -7.71 2.95 -13.52
N PHE A 245 -6.95 2.54 -12.50
CA PHE A 245 -7.42 2.38 -11.12
C PHE A 245 -6.41 2.99 -10.14
N SER A 246 -6.88 3.34 -8.94
CA SER A 246 -6.03 3.84 -7.84
C SER A 246 -5.79 2.79 -6.74
N PHE A 247 -4.82 3.04 -5.87
CA PHE A 247 -4.39 2.12 -4.80
C PHE A 247 -5.47 1.77 -3.76
N ALA A 248 -6.60 2.49 -3.78
CA ALA A 248 -7.71 2.36 -2.83
C ALA A 248 -9.01 1.82 -3.48
N GLU A 249 -8.89 1.14 -4.63
CA GLU A 249 -10.01 0.59 -5.39
C GLU A 249 -9.98 -0.94 -5.46
N GLY A 250 -11.15 -1.55 -5.67
CA GLY A 250 -11.29 -3.00 -5.79
C GLY A 250 -10.45 -3.61 -6.92
N ALA A 251 -10.19 -2.88 -8.00
CA ALA A 251 -9.29 -3.31 -9.07
C ALA A 251 -7.83 -3.47 -8.59
N TYR A 252 -7.35 -2.60 -7.69
CA TYR A 252 -6.03 -2.77 -7.08
C TYR A 252 -6.00 -3.96 -6.10
N GLN A 253 -7.10 -4.20 -5.38
CA GLN A 253 -7.23 -5.42 -4.58
C GLN A 253 -7.20 -6.69 -5.46
N THR A 254 -7.82 -6.64 -6.65
CA THR A 254 -7.78 -7.73 -7.64
C THR A 254 -6.36 -7.97 -8.20
N ILE A 255 -5.53 -6.93 -8.42
CA ILE A 255 -4.14 -7.15 -8.87
C ILE A 255 -3.28 -7.82 -7.78
N TYR A 256 -3.53 -7.52 -6.50
CA TYR A 256 -2.87 -8.22 -5.39
C TYR A 256 -3.23 -9.71 -5.33
N ILE A 257 -4.50 -10.05 -5.55
CA ILE A 257 -4.96 -11.46 -5.60
C ILE A 257 -4.34 -12.19 -6.79
N LEU A 258 -4.28 -11.56 -7.96
CA LEU A 258 -3.60 -12.11 -9.14
C LEU A 258 -2.10 -12.35 -8.86
N ARG A 259 -1.42 -11.39 -8.22
CA ARG A 259 -0.01 -11.51 -7.81
C ARG A 259 0.21 -12.69 -6.85
N ALA A 260 -0.66 -12.84 -5.85
CA ALA A 260 -0.58 -13.94 -4.89
C ALA A 260 -0.88 -15.30 -5.53
N ASN A 261 -1.94 -15.42 -6.32
CA ASN A 261 -2.31 -16.70 -6.97
C ASN A 261 -1.30 -17.11 -8.05
N LEU A 262 -0.73 -16.17 -8.82
CA LEU A 262 0.33 -16.47 -9.78
C LEU A 262 1.61 -16.95 -9.07
N ALA A 263 1.94 -16.38 -7.91
CA ALA A 263 3.03 -16.88 -7.08
C ALA A 263 2.77 -18.33 -6.61
N VAL A 264 1.58 -18.63 -6.08
CA VAL A 264 1.22 -20.01 -5.67
C VAL A 264 1.30 -20.99 -6.84
N ALA A 265 0.78 -20.62 -8.01
CA ALA A 265 0.81 -21.46 -9.21
C ALA A 265 2.26 -21.81 -9.63
N LEU A 266 3.18 -20.83 -9.61
CA LEU A 266 4.59 -21.05 -9.93
C LEU A 266 5.33 -21.86 -8.87
N ILE A 267 5.07 -21.58 -7.58
CA ILE A 267 5.68 -22.32 -6.46
C ILE A 267 5.30 -23.82 -6.52
N LYS A 268 4.04 -24.13 -6.84
CA LYS A 268 3.58 -25.53 -7.02
C LYS A 268 4.29 -26.27 -8.16
N GLN A 269 4.79 -25.55 -9.16
CA GLN A 269 5.59 -26.09 -10.27
C GLN A 269 7.11 -26.05 -9.98
N GLY A 270 7.51 -25.80 -8.72
CA GLY A 270 8.92 -25.72 -8.33
C GLY A 270 9.66 -24.48 -8.84
N LYS A 271 8.96 -23.49 -9.42
CA LYS A 271 9.58 -22.31 -10.06
C LYS A 271 9.75 -21.18 -9.03
N ALA A 272 11.00 -20.92 -8.67
CA ALA A 272 11.38 -19.71 -7.92
C ALA A 272 11.26 -18.47 -8.82
N VAL A 273 10.89 -17.32 -8.27
CA VAL A 273 10.49 -16.15 -9.05
C VAL A 273 10.72 -14.82 -8.32
N TRP A 274 11.08 -13.77 -9.07
CA TRP A 274 11.02 -12.38 -8.61
C TRP A 274 9.69 -11.73 -9.02
N PHE A 275 9.13 -10.92 -8.13
CA PHE A 275 8.11 -9.92 -8.50
C PHE A 275 8.75 -8.53 -8.39
N MET A 276 8.55 -7.72 -9.43
CA MET A 276 9.14 -6.38 -9.56
C MET A 276 8.11 -5.37 -10.09
N GLN A 277 8.31 -4.08 -9.83
CA GLN A 277 7.48 -2.99 -10.37
C GLN A 277 8.29 -2.03 -11.27
N GLN A 278 7.65 -1.54 -12.34
CA GLN A 278 8.22 -0.60 -13.31
C GLN A 278 8.35 0.86 -12.82
N ASP A 279 7.92 1.18 -11.60
CA ASP A 279 8.17 2.47 -10.93
C ASP A 279 9.49 2.46 -10.12
N THR A 280 10.42 1.58 -10.47
CA THR A 280 11.76 1.54 -9.90
C THR A 280 12.79 2.19 -10.82
N PHE A 281 13.81 2.84 -10.26
CA PHE A 281 14.99 3.29 -11.01
C PHE A 281 16.20 2.44 -10.64
N TRP A 282 16.91 1.91 -11.64
CA TRP A 282 18.10 1.10 -11.44
C TRP A 282 19.36 1.93 -11.76
N ARG A 283 20.19 2.16 -10.75
CA ARG A 283 21.53 2.72 -10.86
C ARG A 283 22.56 1.65 -11.23
N ARG A 284 22.28 0.39 -10.88
CA ARG A 284 23.12 -0.79 -11.10
C ARG A 284 22.24 -2.02 -11.29
N ASN A 285 22.76 -3.03 -11.98
CA ASN A 285 22.10 -4.31 -12.17
C ASN A 285 21.89 -5.02 -10.82
N LEU A 286 20.63 -5.36 -10.48
CA LEU A 286 20.30 -6.08 -9.25
C LEU A 286 20.71 -7.57 -9.34
N PHE A 287 20.68 -8.15 -10.53
CA PHE A 287 20.94 -9.58 -10.75
C PHE A 287 22.43 -9.94 -10.65
N GLU A 288 23.33 -9.00 -10.91
CA GLU A 288 24.78 -9.13 -10.67
C GLU A 288 25.15 -9.21 -9.17
N LEU A 289 24.27 -8.78 -8.27
CA LEU A 289 24.50 -8.90 -6.83
C LEU A 289 24.29 -10.30 -6.28
N ASP A 290 23.72 -11.18 -7.10
CA ASP A 290 23.50 -12.59 -6.83
C ASP A 290 22.72 -12.87 -5.53
N LEU A 291 21.72 -12.02 -5.27
CA LEU A 291 20.98 -12.02 -4.01
C LEU A 291 20.25 -13.35 -3.74
N GLU A 292 19.90 -14.08 -4.80
CA GLU A 292 19.21 -15.38 -4.81
C GLU A 292 19.97 -16.53 -4.14
N HIS A 293 21.28 -16.41 -3.95
CA HIS A 293 22.08 -17.46 -3.30
C HIS A 293 22.06 -17.32 -1.77
N ASP A 294 22.05 -18.45 -1.08
CA ASP A 294 22.24 -18.47 0.38
C ASP A 294 23.63 -17.95 0.76
N ASN A 295 23.76 -17.43 1.98
CA ASN A 295 24.99 -16.79 2.48
C ASN A 295 25.50 -15.60 1.65
N ASN A 296 24.67 -15.01 0.79
CA ASN A 296 25.02 -13.83 -0.01
C ASN A 296 25.64 -12.72 0.87
N LYS A 297 26.78 -12.17 0.43
CA LYS A 297 27.58 -11.19 1.20
C LYS A 297 26.81 -9.95 1.63
N TYR A 298 25.71 -9.60 0.96
CA TYR A 298 24.90 -8.43 1.27
C TYR A 298 23.72 -8.68 2.22
N ILE A 299 23.16 -9.89 2.26
CA ILE A 299 21.96 -10.21 3.05
C ILE A 299 22.37 -10.55 4.49
N GLU A 300 21.58 -10.10 5.47
CA GLU A 300 21.77 -10.38 6.90
C GLU A 300 20.43 -10.82 7.53
N PRO A 301 20.43 -11.80 8.45
CA PRO A 301 21.58 -12.62 8.86
C PRO A 301 22.12 -13.52 7.74
N LYS A 302 23.32 -14.05 7.92
CA LYS A 302 23.97 -15.03 7.01
C LYS A 302 23.37 -16.42 7.18
N GLU A 303 22.07 -16.52 6.96
CA GLU A 303 21.29 -17.76 7.07
C GLU A 303 20.53 -18.02 5.76
N PRO A 304 20.20 -19.28 5.44
CA PRO A 304 19.30 -19.60 4.35
C PRO A 304 17.93 -18.96 4.57
N TYR A 305 17.39 -18.33 3.54
CA TYR A 305 16.11 -17.65 3.58
C TYR A 305 15.17 -18.23 2.51
N ASP A 306 13.87 -18.18 2.78
CA ASP A 306 12.81 -18.67 1.90
C ASP A 306 12.24 -17.54 1.03
N LEU A 307 12.18 -16.31 1.58
CA LEU A 307 11.69 -15.09 0.95
C LEU A 307 12.67 -13.95 1.16
N LEU A 308 12.85 -13.09 0.15
CA LEU A 308 13.67 -11.89 0.24
C LEU A 308 12.89 -10.66 -0.22
N PHE A 309 12.68 -9.70 0.68
CA PHE A 309 11.87 -8.50 0.42
C PHE A 309 12.69 -7.23 0.37
N ASP A 310 12.28 -6.25 -0.44
CA ASP A 310 12.61 -4.86 -0.19
C ASP A 310 11.97 -4.33 1.11
N GLN A 311 12.40 -3.16 1.58
CA GLN A 311 11.92 -2.62 2.85
C GLN A 311 11.76 -1.09 2.85
N ILE A 312 10.78 -0.64 3.62
CA ILE A 312 10.45 0.77 3.88
C ILE A 312 11.50 1.38 4.83
N GLY A 313 11.56 2.70 4.89
CA GLY A 313 12.46 3.42 5.79
C GLY A 313 13.82 3.70 5.18
N HIS A 314 14.73 4.21 6.02
CA HIS A 314 16.06 4.62 5.60
C HIS A 314 17.14 4.13 6.57
N GLY A 315 17.97 3.19 6.11
CA GLY A 315 19.18 2.74 6.78
C GLY A 315 18.94 1.81 7.99
N LYS A 316 20.04 1.27 8.53
CA LYS A 316 20.03 0.23 9.59
C LYS A 316 19.33 0.65 10.90
N LYS A 317 19.17 1.95 11.16
CA LYS A 317 18.50 2.48 12.36
C LYS A 317 17.02 2.82 12.14
N SER A 318 16.46 2.52 10.97
CA SER A 318 15.04 2.79 10.71
C SER A 318 14.17 1.91 11.61
N GLN A 319 13.24 2.53 12.33
CA GLN A 319 12.25 1.82 13.16
C GLN A 319 11.36 0.89 12.31
N ARG A 320 11.21 1.21 11.02
CA ARG A 320 10.47 0.45 10.01
C ARG A 320 11.33 -0.58 9.26
N ALA A 321 12.59 -0.80 9.66
CA ALA A 321 13.37 -1.92 9.12
C ALA A 321 12.63 -3.25 9.35
N GLY A 322 12.61 -4.11 8.33
CA GLY A 322 11.78 -5.32 8.30
C GLY A 322 10.31 -5.12 7.92
N TRP A 323 9.88 -3.89 7.57
CA TRP A 323 8.60 -3.67 6.89
C TRP A 323 8.78 -3.74 5.38
N VAL A 324 8.16 -4.73 4.73
CA VAL A 324 8.13 -4.95 3.28
C VAL A 324 7.58 -3.71 2.56
N ASN A 325 8.25 -3.23 1.51
CA ASN A 325 7.65 -2.22 0.62
C ASN A 325 6.77 -2.88 -0.45
N GLY A 326 7.16 -4.06 -0.94
CA GLY A 326 6.35 -4.90 -1.81
C GLY A 326 6.51 -4.58 -3.30
N ALA A 327 7.52 -3.79 -3.67
CA ALA A 327 7.81 -3.45 -5.06
C ALA A 327 8.79 -4.44 -5.71
N THR A 328 9.79 -4.91 -4.95
CA THR A 328 10.78 -5.88 -5.41
C THR A 328 10.97 -6.97 -4.35
N PHE A 329 10.61 -8.21 -4.67
CA PHE A 329 10.83 -9.35 -3.79
C PHE A 329 11.04 -10.66 -4.56
N PHE A 330 11.76 -11.59 -3.92
CA PHE A 330 12.09 -12.91 -4.44
C PHE A 330 11.45 -14.01 -3.58
N ILE A 331 10.99 -15.06 -4.26
CA ILE A 331 10.34 -16.22 -3.68
C ILE A 331 11.11 -17.48 -4.09
N ARG A 332 11.63 -18.24 -3.12
CA ARG A 332 12.03 -19.64 -3.38
C ARG A 332 10.79 -20.52 -3.49
N ALA A 333 10.76 -21.46 -4.42
CA ALA A 333 9.69 -22.45 -4.47
C ALA A 333 9.89 -23.53 -3.40
N ASN A 334 9.05 -23.54 -2.35
CA ASN A 334 8.98 -24.62 -1.38
C ASN A 334 7.61 -24.64 -0.67
N ASN A 335 7.38 -25.64 0.19
CA ASN A 335 6.10 -25.78 0.88
C ASN A 335 5.78 -24.64 1.85
N HIS A 336 6.78 -24.00 2.46
CA HIS A 336 6.54 -22.87 3.38
C HIS A 336 6.13 -21.61 2.61
N THR A 337 6.80 -21.30 1.49
CA THR A 337 6.41 -20.16 0.65
C THR A 337 5.06 -20.41 -0.02
N ARG A 338 4.73 -21.64 -0.40
CA ARG A 338 3.39 -22.03 -0.89
C ARG A 338 2.31 -21.66 0.12
N LEU A 339 2.41 -22.17 1.36
CA LEU A 339 1.44 -21.90 2.42
C LEU A 339 1.33 -20.41 2.76
N PHE A 340 2.45 -19.68 2.73
CA PHE A 340 2.48 -18.23 2.96
C PHE A 340 1.71 -17.43 1.91
N PHE A 341 1.88 -17.76 0.62
CA PHE A 341 1.17 -17.09 -0.47
C PHE A 341 -0.28 -17.56 -0.64
N GLU A 342 -0.60 -18.82 -0.32
CA GLU A 342 -1.98 -19.30 -0.21
C GLU A 342 -2.75 -18.51 0.87
N ALA A 343 -2.14 -18.29 2.04
CA ALA A 343 -2.72 -17.47 3.10
C ALA A 343 -2.82 -15.97 2.76
N ILE A 344 -1.90 -15.44 1.93
CA ILE A 344 -2.03 -14.07 1.39
C ILE A 344 -3.23 -14.00 0.46
N ALA A 345 -3.35 -14.92 -0.50
CA ALA A 345 -4.45 -14.93 -1.47
C ALA A 345 -5.83 -15.03 -0.79
N ASP A 346 -5.97 -15.94 0.18
CA ASP A 346 -7.21 -16.09 0.97
C ASP A 346 -7.55 -14.82 1.75
N LYS A 347 -6.58 -14.23 2.45
CA LYS A 347 -6.80 -12.97 3.19
C LYS A 347 -7.19 -11.83 2.25
N LEU A 348 -6.51 -11.68 1.11
CA LEU A 348 -6.83 -10.62 0.14
C LEU A 348 -8.24 -10.77 -0.48
N ALA A 349 -8.74 -12.01 -0.62
CA ALA A 349 -10.08 -12.29 -1.14
C ALA A 349 -11.21 -11.95 -0.13
N HIS A 350 -10.88 -11.91 1.16
CA HIS A 350 -11.86 -11.70 2.24
C HIS A 350 -11.71 -10.35 2.96
N TRP A 351 -10.50 -9.78 3.00
CA TRP A 351 -10.13 -8.57 3.73
C TRP A 351 -9.62 -7.49 2.78
N TYR A 352 -10.11 -6.26 2.97
CA TYR A 352 -9.63 -5.10 2.23
C TYR A 352 -8.32 -4.60 2.85
N ALA A 353 -7.20 -5.10 2.35
CA ALA A 353 -5.85 -4.79 2.83
C ALA A 353 -4.83 -4.97 1.69
N PRO A 354 -3.75 -4.16 1.66
CA PRO A 354 -2.69 -4.34 0.68
C PRO A 354 -1.85 -5.59 1.01
N ASP A 355 -1.35 -6.27 -0.01
CA ASP A 355 -0.61 -7.52 0.16
C ASP A 355 0.69 -7.34 0.96
N MET A 356 1.41 -6.24 0.76
CA MET A 356 2.56 -5.83 1.59
C MET A 356 2.22 -5.81 3.09
N GLY A 357 1.02 -5.39 3.48
CA GLY A 357 0.61 -5.36 4.89
C GLY A 357 0.45 -6.77 5.47
N ILE A 358 -0.06 -7.70 4.66
CA ILE A 358 -0.19 -9.12 5.03
C ILE A 358 1.19 -9.80 5.03
N MET A 359 2.07 -9.46 4.07
CA MET A 359 3.46 -9.93 4.04
C MET A 359 4.23 -9.49 5.28
N ILE A 360 4.13 -8.21 5.68
CA ILE A 360 4.73 -7.70 6.93
C ILE A 360 4.22 -8.49 8.12
N HIS A 361 2.91 -8.64 8.25
CA HIS A 361 2.31 -9.37 9.36
C HIS A 361 2.82 -10.81 9.42
N GLN A 362 2.76 -11.55 8.31
CA GLN A 362 3.15 -12.96 8.28
C GLN A 362 4.66 -13.13 8.53
N CYS A 363 5.53 -12.34 7.89
CA CYS A 363 6.99 -12.43 8.12
C CYS A 363 7.43 -12.13 9.56
N ASN A 364 6.62 -11.40 10.35
CA ASN A 364 6.92 -11.06 11.74
C ASN A 364 6.09 -11.88 12.76
N THR A 365 5.15 -12.73 12.32
CA THR A 365 4.36 -13.62 13.20
C THR A 365 4.56 -15.11 12.94
N TRP A 366 4.98 -15.50 11.74
CA TRP A 366 5.17 -16.89 11.35
C TRP A 366 6.64 -17.30 11.49
N GLU A 367 6.89 -18.50 12.01
CA GLU A 367 8.26 -19.02 12.15
C GLU A 367 8.88 -19.42 10.79
N LYS A 368 8.02 -19.81 9.85
CA LYS A 368 8.33 -20.24 8.48
C LYS A 368 7.28 -19.66 7.53
N PRO A 369 7.62 -19.25 6.29
CA PRO A 369 8.96 -19.17 5.68
C PRO A 369 9.89 -18.17 6.39
N LYS A 370 11.21 -18.38 6.31
CA LYS A 370 12.21 -17.41 6.79
C LYS A 370 12.29 -16.22 5.83
N CYS A 371 11.86 -15.04 6.29
CA CYS A 371 11.94 -13.80 5.53
C CYS A 371 13.27 -13.07 5.79
N ALA A 372 14.00 -12.75 4.74
CA ALA A 372 15.15 -11.85 4.74
C ALA A 372 14.80 -10.51 4.05
N PHE A 373 15.62 -9.49 4.26
CA PHE A 373 15.38 -8.14 3.74
C PHE A 373 16.59 -7.58 2.98
N ILE A 374 16.34 -7.03 1.79
CA ILE A 374 17.33 -6.34 0.97
C ILE A 374 17.77 -5.08 1.75
N PRO A 375 19.07 -4.88 2.03
CA PRO A 375 19.53 -3.70 2.76
C PRO A 375 19.23 -2.39 2.02
N HIS A 376 18.94 -1.31 2.75
CA HIS A 376 18.70 0.04 2.21
C HIS A 376 19.84 0.64 1.35
N LYS A 377 21.04 0.02 1.34
CA LYS A 377 22.15 0.38 0.45
C LYS A 377 22.02 -0.22 -0.96
N ILE A 378 21.10 -1.19 -1.14
CA ILE A 378 20.83 -1.89 -2.40
C ILE A 378 19.46 -1.46 -2.92
N ALA A 379 18.38 -1.72 -2.19
CA ALA A 379 17.03 -1.29 -2.53
C ALA A 379 16.51 -0.34 -1.45
N ASN A 380 15.98 0.82 -1.82
CA ASN A 380 15.56 1.85 -0.87
C ASN A 380 14.34 2.61 -1.41
N SER A 381 13.40 2.94 -0.53
CA SER A 381 12.25 3.76 -0.91
C SER A 381 12.66 5.17 -1.35
N TRP A 382 11.73 5.86 -1.99
CA TRP A 382 11.85 7.26 -2.39
C TRP A 382 12.29 8.19 -1.26
N GLU A 383 12.08 7.80 0.01
CA GLU A 383 12.51 8.53 1.20
C GLU A 383 14.00 8.87 1.19
N TRP A 384 14.85 8.06 0.54
CA TRP A 384 16.28 8.37 0.36
C TRP A 384 16.52 9.73 -0.32
N MET A 385 15.66 10.17 -1.24
CA MET A 385 15.80 11.47 -1.91
C MET A 385 15.57 12.66 -0.97
N TYR A 386 14.90 12.43 0.16
CA TYR A 386 14.55 13.43 1.16
C TYR A 386 15.49 13.40 2.38
N THR A 387 16.58 12.63 2.32
CA THR A 387 17.65 12.63 3.34
C THR A 387 18.88 13.41 2.86
N GLU A 388 20.03 13.27 3.53
CA GLU A 388 21.33 13.77 3.07
C GLU A 388 21.82 13.16 1.74
N GLN A 389 21.06 12.24 1.12
CA GLN A 389 21.37 11.54 -0.13
C GLN A 389 22.77 10.88 -0.17
N ARG A 390 23.32 10.53 0.99
CA ARG A 390 24.57 9.79 1.10
C ARG A 390 24.36 8.33 0.70
N ASN A 391 25.42 7.70 0.17
CA ASN A 391 25.45 6.27 -0.20
C ASN A 391 24.25 5.83 -1.09
N PRO A 392 24.16 6.31 -2.34
CA PRO A 392 23.01 6.07 -3.20
C PRO A 392 22.71 4.58 -3.40
N PRO A 393 21.43 4.16 -3.31
CA PRO A 393 21.05 2.76 -3.47
C PRO A 393 21.32 2.26 -4.91
N TYR A 394 21.25 0.94 -5.12
CA TYR A 394 21.41 0.33 -6.44
C TYR A 394 20.09 0.41 -7.21
N VAL A 395 18.97 0.26 -6.52
CA VAL A 395 17.60 0.44 -7.00
C VAL A 395 16.87 1.36 -6.03
N ILE A 396 16.08 2.30 -6.54
CA ILE A 396 15.16 3.12 -5.73
C ILE A 396 13.72 2.88 -6.17
N GLN A 397 12.84 2.61 -5.21
CA GLN A 397 11.40 2.50 -5.42
C GLN A 397 10.77 3.90 -5.43
N LEU A 398 10.19 4.31 -6.55
CA LEU A 398 9.65 5.66 -6.73
C LEU A 398 8.15 5.72 -6.43
N ASP A 399 7.73 5.11 -5.32
CA ASP A 399 6.37 5.12 -4.76
C ASP A 399 5.99 6.45 -4.10
N CYS A 400 6.35 7.54 -4.79
CA CYS A 400 6.34 8.89 -4.27
C CYS A 400 4.92 9.39 -4.00
N GLU A 401 4.80 10.26 -2.99
CA GLU A 401 3.63 11.07 -2.74
C GLU A 401 3.27 11.95 -3.96
N THR A 402 2.28 11.57 -4.77
CA THR A 402 1.78 12.44 -5.85
C THR A 402 1.19 13.75 -5.32
N ASP A 403 1.47 14.87 -5.98
CA ASP A 403 0.90 16.20 -5.70
C ASP A 403 -0.49 16.39 -6.35
N GLY A 404 -1.22 15.30 -6.59
CA GLY A 404 -2.43 15.28 -7.41
C GLY A 404 -2.18 15.22 -8.92
N ARG A 405 -0.91 15.26 -9.36
CA ARG A 405 -0.49 14.99 -10.75
C ARG A 405 -0.27 13.49 -10.97
N SER A 406 -0.06 13.05 -12.21
CA SER A 406 0.23 11.64 -12.48
C SER A 406 1.60 11.24 -11.92
N LYS A 407 1.74 10.00 -11.42
CA LYS A 407 3.00 9.47 -10.85
C LYS A 407 4.19 9.74 -11.79
N LEU A 408 4.01 9.48 -13.09
CA LEU A 408 5.00 9.71 -14.15
C LEU A 408 5.45 11.18 -14.29
N GLN A 409 4.55 12.16 -14.16
CA GLN A 409 4.91 13.59 -14.19
C GLN A 409 5.78 13.99 -12.99
N GLN A 410 5.50 13.41 -11.82
CA GLN A 410 6.36 13.62 -10.64
C GLN A 410 7.72 12.96 -10.80
N LEU A 411 7.78 11.73 -11.36
CA LEU A 411 9.05 11.07 -11.66
C LEU A 411 9.89 11.92 -12.63
N ALA A 412 9.27 12.46 -13.68
CA ALA A 412 9.92 13.37 -14.62
C ALA A 412 10.47 14.64 -13.95
N LYS A 413 9.75 15.23 -12.98
CA LYS A 413 10.24 16.39 -12.21
C LYS A 413 11.56 16.09 -11.48
N PHE A 414 11.71 14.89 -10.93
CA PHE A 414 12.92 14.43 -10.25
C PHE A 414 14.01 13.89 -11.21
N GLY A 415 13.78 13.94 -12.53
CA GLY A 415 14.70 13.43 -13.55
C GLY A 415 14.55 11.93 -13.87
N PHE A 416 13.54 11.24 -13.32
CA PHE A 416 13.27 9.82 -13.56
C PHE A 416 12.33 9.59 -14.76
N TYR A 417 12.68 10.15 -15.91
CA TYR A 417 11.98 9.95 -17.18
C TYR A 417 12.99 9.75 -18.31
N PHE A 418 12.91 8.59 -18.97
CA PHE A 418 13.98 8.06 -19.83
C PHE A 418 13.58 7.82 -21.28
N THR A 419 12.40 8.32 -21.66
CA THR A 419 11.95 8.35 -23.05
C THR A 419 11.96 9.77 -23.59
N LYS A 420 12.02 9.91 -24.91
CA LYS A 420 11.86 11.19 -25.62
C LYS A 420 10.40 11.66 -25.53
N GLN A 421 10.10 12.80 -26.16
CA GLN A 421 8.75 13.37 -26.20
C GLN A 421 7.67 12.44 -26.78
N ASP A 422 8.06 11.44 -27.58
CA ASP A 422 7.18 10.39 -28.10
C ASP A 422 6.72 9.37 -27.05
N GLY A 423 7.29 9.41 -25.84
CA GLY A 423 7.02 8.49 -24.74
C GLY A 423 7.51 7.06 -24.96
N ARG A 424 8.31 6.80 -26.02
CA ARG A 424 8.66 5.43 -26.47
C ARG A 424 10.13 5.27 -26.80
N THR A 425 10.73 6.20 -27.54
CA THR A 425 12.14 6.13 -27.91
C THR A 425 13.00 6.46 -26.69
N CYS A 426 14.00 5.63 -26.38
CA CYS A 426 14.87 5.90 -25.24
C CYS A 426 15.72 7.16 -25.40
N ASP A 427 15.99 7.80 -24.26
CA ASP A 427 17.02 8.83 -24.10
C ASP A 427 18.14 8.28 -23.17
N PRO A 428 19.20 7.70 -23.74
CA PRO A 428 20.33 7.20 -22.96
C PRO A 428 21.07 8.29 -22.18
N GLU A 429 21.01 9.56 -22.61
CA GLU A 429 21.69 10.64 -21.89
C GLU A 429 20.87 11.12 -20.69
N ALA A 430 19.54 11.05 -20.75
CA ALA A 430 18.69 11.18 -19.56
C ALA A 430 19.03 10.10 -18.51
N VAL A 431 19.18 8.83 -18.91
CA VAL A 431 19.57 7.73 -18.00
C VAL A 431 20.94 8.02 -17.37
N ARG A 432 21.96 8.30 -18.17
CA ARG A 432 23.32 8.60 -17.67
C ARG A 432 23.37 9.84 -16.79
N ARG A 433 22.63 10.89 -17.14
CA ARG A 433 22.51 12.12 -16.34
C ARG A 433 21.93 11.80 -14.96
N THR A 434 20.83 11.06 -14.89
CA THR A 434 20.17 10.71 -13.62
C THR A 434 21.03 9.76 -12.79
N GLN A 435 21.75 8.81 -13.40
CA GLN A 435 22.75 7.98 -12.71
C GLN A 435 23.90 8.81 -12.12
N ARG A 436 24.41 9.82 -12.85
CA ARG A 436 25.43 10.76 -12.34
C ARG A 436 24.88 11.62 -11.18
N ILE A 437 23.66 12.13 -11.29
CA ILE A 437 23.00 12.96 -10.27
C ILE A 437 22.77 12.15 -8.98
N MET A 438 22.16 10.97 -9.07
CA MET A 438 22.03 10.06 -7.93
C MET A 438 23.38 9.63 -7.37
N GLY A 439 24.36 9.34 -8.25
CA GLY A 439 25.72 8.98 -7.86
C GLY A 439 26.42 10.03 -7.00
N LYS A 440 26.06 11.32 -7.16
CA LYS A 440 26.56 12.45 -6.38
C LYS A 440 25.70 12.79 -5.15
N GLY A 441 24.51 12.20 -4.99
CA GLY A 441 23.54 12.60 -3.97
C GLY A 441 22.96 14.01 -4.20
N GLN A 442 22.64 14.34 -5.46
CA GLN A 442 22.20 15.68 -5.88
C GLN A 442 20.82 15.68 -6.57
N VAL A 443 19.94 14.72 -6.23
CA VAL A 443 18.56 14.68 -6.77
C VAL A 443 17.77 15.87 -6.23
N ASP A 444 17.41 16.80 -7.11
CA ASP A 444 16.56 17.93 -6.74
C ASP A 444 15.10 17.48 -6.62
N VAL A 445 14.61 17.37 -5.39
CA VAL A 445 13.18 17.13 -5.08
C VAL A 445 12.36 18.43 -5.10
N GLY A 446 13.00 19.58 -5.30
CA GLY A 446 12.50 20.92 -5.12
C GLY A 446 12.50 21.36 -3.65
N GLY A 447 12.49 22.68 -3.44
CA GLY A 447 12.14 23.28 -2.15
C GLY A 447 10.74 22.85 -1.67
N PRO A 448 10.31 23.25 -0.45
CA PRO A 448 9.12 22.71 0.24
C PRO A 448 7.89 22.69 -0.68
N VAL A 449 7.60 21.51 -1.21
CA VAL A 449 6.58 21.34 -2.24
C VAL A 449 5.21 21.59 -1.61
N SER A 450 4.31 22.26 -2.35
CA SER A 450 2.97 22.61 -1.89
C SER A 450 2.30 21.48 -1.11
N LEU A 451 1.84 21.81 0.10
CA LEU A 451 1.28 20.88 1.06
C LEU A 451 -0.11 20.40 0.60
N SER A 452 -0.15 19.40 -0.27
CA SER A 452 -1.43 18.77 -0.64
C SER A 452 -2.01 18.02 0.56
N TRP A 453 -3.35 17.94 0.63
CA TRP A 453 -4.04 17.28 1.74
C TRP A 453 -3.61 15.82 1.91
N GLY A 454 -3.44 15.08 0.81
CA GLY A 454 -2.93 13.70 0.82
C GLY A 454 -1.49 13.56 1.35
N ARG A 455 -0.61 14.54 1.09
CA ARG A 455 0.75 14.56 1.67
C ARG A 455 0.75 14.86 3.15
N PHE A 456 -0.09 15.80 3.59
CA PHE A 456 -0.26 16.07 5.00
C PHE A 456 -0.75 14.83 5.76
N GLN A 457 -1.73 14.11 5.22
CA GLN A 457 -2.20 12.83 5.76
C GLN A 457 -1.10 11.78 5.84
N PHE A 458 -0.35 11.56 4.76
CA PHE A 458 0.71 10.56 4.69
C PHE A 458 1.81 10.88 5.72
N LYS A 459 2.22 12.14 5.86
CA LYS A 459 3.16 12.60 6.89
C LYS A 459 2.63 12.44 8.31
N VAL A 460 1.38 12.82 8.58
CA VAL A 460 0.75 12.64 9.92
C VAL A 460 0.63 11.16 10.26
N TYR A 461 0.25 10.32 9.29
CA TYR A 461 0.19 8.87 9.44
C TYR A 461 1.56 8.28 9.82
N TRP A 462 2.62 8.61 9.07
CA TRP A 462 3.96 8.13 9.41
C TRP A 462 4.49 8.66 10.72
N TRP A 463 4.22 9.93 11.05
CA TRP A 463 4.59 10.49 12.35
C TRP A 463 3.90 9.75 13.51
N LEU A 464 2.61 9.43 13.38
CA LEU A 464 1.88 8.61 14.36
C LEU A 464 2.45 7.19 14.44
N VAL A 465 2.70 6.53 13.30
CA VAL A 465 3.27 5.17 13.25
C VAL A 465 4.65 5.12 13.88
N ASP A 466 5.55 6.04 13.51
CA ASP A 466 6.90 6.10 14.05
C ASP A 466 6.89 6.39 15.56
N TYR A 467 5.96 7.24 16.04
CA TYR A 467 5.76 7.50 17.48
C TYR A 467 5.27 6.27 18.25
N ILE A 468 4.28 5.53 17.71
CA ILE A 468 3.80 4.29 18.34
C ILE A 468 4.93 3.24 18.36
N ILE A 469 5.67 3.05 17.27
CA ILE A 469 6.79 2.09 17.23
C ILE A 469 7.90 2.48 18.21
N CYS A 470 8.14 3.77 18.44
CA CYS A 470 9.11 4.26 19.43
C CYS A 470 8.63 4.12 20.88
N THR A 471 7.36 3.79 21.14
CA THR A 471 6.84 3.61 22.52
C THR A 471 7.40 2.31 23.12
N PRO A 472 8.11 2.33 24.26
CA PRO A 472 8.67 1.12 24.86
C PRO A 472 7.60 0.05 25.13
N VAL A 473 7.95 -1.23 24.95
CA VAL A 473 7.08 -2.43 25.09
C VAL A 473 5.93 -2.49 24.07
N ILE A 474 5.10 -1.46 24.00
CA ILE A 474 3.93 -1.37 23.12
C ILE A 474 4.34 -1.32 21.65
N GLY A 475 5.35 -0.52 21.31
CA GLY A 475 5.82 -0.32 19.93
C GLY A 475 6.28 -1.61 19.25
N PRO A 476 7.20 -2.40 19.85
CA PRO A 476 7.59 -3.71 19.32
C PRO A 476 6.42 -4.68 19.13
N TYR A 477 5.47 -4.72 20.07
CA TYR A 477 4.30 -5.59 19.97
C TYR A 477 3.33 -5.16 18.85
N LEU A 478 3.06 -3.86 18.75
CA LEU A 478 2.15 -3.31 17.73
C LEU A 478 2.80 -3.21 16.34
N LYS A 479 4.13 -3.16 16.23
CA LYS A 479 4.86 -3.02 14.95
C LYS A 479 4.38 -3.99 13.86
N THR A 480 4.05 -5.22 14.23
CA THR A 480 3.58 -6.24 13.27
C THR A 480 2.14 -6.00 12.79
N TYR A 481 1.30 -5.40 13.63
CA TYR A 481 -0.11 -5.12 13.35
C TYR A 481 -0.35 -3.72 12.77
N LEU A 482 0.55 -2.77 13.03
CA LEU A 482 0.48 -1.40 12.50
C LEU A 482 0.54 -1.34 10.97
N ALA A 483 1.11 -2.33 10.29
CA ALA A 483 1.03 -2.40 8.82
C ALA A 483 -0.38 -2.75 8.31
N LEU A 484 -1.16 -3.54 9.06
CA LEU A 484 -2.55 -3.89 8.74
C LEU A 484 -3.53 -2.81 9.20
N ILE A 485 -3.40 -2.37 10.45
CA ILE A 485 -4.24 -1.32 11.06
C ILE A 485 -3.93 0.04 10.44
N GLY A 486 -2.67 0.27 10.06
CA GLY A 486 -2.22 1.53 9.50
C GLY A 486 -2.92 1.87 8.20
N TYR A 487 -3.19 0.89 7.34
CA TYR A 487 -4.00 1.09 6.14
C TYR A 487 -5.41 1.61 6.45
N ILE A 488 -6.01 1.23 7.60
CA ILE A 488 -7.28 1.80 8.08
C ILE A 488 -7.07 3.27 8.47
N LEU A 489 -5.98 3.59 9.18
CA LEU A 489 -5.66 4.95 9.65
C LEU A 489 -5.29 5.93 8.52
N THR A 490 -4.39 5.57 7.60
CA THR A 490 -4.02 6.43 6.44
C THR A 490 -5.24 6.77 5.60
N ILE A 491 -6.19 5.83 5.52
CA ILE A 491 -7.43 5.96 4.77
C ILE A 491 -8.43 6.86 5.51
N THR A 492 -8.50 6.85 6.86
CA THR A 492 -9.50 7.65 7.60
C THR A 492 -9.47 9.17 7.36
N ILE A 493 -8.37 9.81 6.99
CA ILE A 493 -8.30 11.31 6.93
C ILE A 493 -8.55 11.88 5.51
N ALA A 494 -8.55 11.02 4.48
CA ALA A 494 -8.95 11.36 3.10
C ALA A 494 -10.46 11.63 2.98
#